data_AF-A0A1B6H1I9-F1
#
_entry.id   AF-A0A1B6H1I9-F1
#
_cell.length_a   1.000
_cell.length_b   1.000
_cell.length_c   1.000
_cell.angle_alpha   90.00
_cell.angle_beta   90.00
_cell.angle_gamma   90.00
#
_symmetry.space_group_name_H-M   'P 1'
#
loop_
_entity.id
_entity.type
_entity.pdbx_description
1 polymer ?
#
loop_
_entity_poly.entity_id
_entity_poly.type
_entity_poly.pdbx_seq_one_letter_code
_entity_poly.pdbx_strand_id
1 'polypeptide(L)'
;MLSGMFRESDNLVAKRRKQIDTLKIFNANVFEVKDDSEYRVEFNSGSNKLSLLVVLGPKFPLENPILKIVPNVQHPWVSESGEITGAPGLLNFTVHSDLGRVVQAIVRELELRPPPVLGGTGSPPCSQRVEIGGPMSPNNYGYSGTPPGVAGFPPYRPPPLTLGQSQPSGNPNKHVSLAFPELNNLTVSELELLNSNNDCLDEFVDSLPVMKGIDRVMEEWITRNEEVAKETLSKEGHLEELRAAVGEKLQTACQLKARHDILSLEYQRLADRYSPQSIRFCAILSDYCNNSVSF
;
A
#
# COMPACT_ATOMS: atom_id res chain seq x y z
N MET A 1 -4.13 26.30 -31.22
CA MET A 1 -4.70 26.13 -29.86
C MET A 1 -5.10 24.69 -29.55
N LEU A 2 -5.68 23.93 -30.50
CA LEU A 2 -6.04 22.51 -30.30
C LEU A 2 -4.86 21.57 -29.99
N SER A 3 -3.69 21.79 -30.59
CA SER A 3 -2.51 20.92 -30.39
C SER A 3 -1.95 20.94 -28.94
N GLY A 4 -2.16 22.03 -28.19
CA GLY A 4 -1.78 22.10 -26.78
C GLY A 4 -2.72 21.31 -25.85
N MET A 5 -4.03 21.34 -26.16
CA MET A 5 -5.07 20.65 -25.37
C MET A 5 -4.96 19.12 -25.47
N PHE A 6 -4.61 18.60 -26.65
CA PHE A 6 -4.36 17.17 -26.83
C PHE A 6 -3.13 16.71 -26.02
N ARG A 7 -2.06 17.51 -26.04
CA ARG A 7 -0.80 17.17 -25.32
C ARG A 7 -0.97 17.18 -23.80
N GLU A 8 -1.82 18.05 -23.28
CA GLU A 8 -2.11 18.13 -21.84
C GLU A 8 -3.03 17.01 -21.39
N SER A 9 -4.03 16.65 -22.21
CA SER A 9 -4.94 15.52 -21.97
C SER A 9 -4.21 14.18 -21.99
N ASP A 10 -3.32 13.95 -22.96
CA ASP A 10 -2.50 12.73 -23.04
C ASP A 10 -1.58 12.60 -21.82
N ASN A 11 -1.07 13.72 -21.33
CA ASN A 11 -0.24 13.75 -20.12
C ASN A 11 -1.06 13.45 -18.86
N LEU A 12 -2.30 13.93 -18.77
CA LEU A 12 -3.21 13.60 -17.67
C LEU A 12 -3.60 12.12 -17.67
N VAL A 13 -3.91 11.54 -18.83
CA VAL A 13 -4.19 10.10 -18.97
C VAL A 13 -2.97 9.27 -18.56
N ALA A 14 -1.77 9.65 -18.99
CA ALA A 14 -0.54 8.97 -18.58
C ALA A 14 -0.27 9.08 -17.07
N LYS A 15 -0.48 10.27 -16.48
CA LYS A 15 -0.35 10.49 -15.03
C LYS A 15 -1.36 9.66 -14.23
N ARG A 16 -2.62 9.62 -14.69
CA ARG A 16 -3.69 8.80 -14.09
C ARG A 16 -3.32 7.33 -14.10
N ARG A 17 -2.94 6.80 -15.27
CA ARG A 17 -2.53 5.39 -15.39
C ARG A 17 -1.37 5.06 -14.46
N LYS A 18 -0.36 5.94 -14.37
CA LYS A 18 0.75 5.76 -13.44
C LYS A 18 0.31 5.63 -11.98
N GLN A 19 -0.66 6.44 -11.52
CA GLN A 19 -1.19 6.36 -10.15
C GLN A 19 -1.98 5.07 -9.90
N ILE A 20 -2.73 4.60 -10.91
CA ILE A 20 -3.47 3.35 -10.85
C ILE A 20 -2.50 2.16 -10.81
N ASP A 21 -1.42 2.22 -11.59
CA ASP A 21 -0.37 1.20 -11.58
C ASP A 21 0.29 1.12 -10.20
N THR A 22 0.61 2.24 -9.57
CA THR A 22 1.18 2.23 -8.21
C THR A 22 0.18 1.69 -7.19
N LEU A 23 -1.11 2.00 -7.32
CA LEU A 23 -2.17 1.39 -6.50
C LEU A 23 -2.15 -0.14 -6.59
N LYS A 24 -2.11 -0.68 -7.81
CA LYS A 24 -2.11 -2.13 -8.07
C LYS A 24 -0.80 -2.81 -7.64
N ILE A 25 0.33 -2.11 -7.68
CA ILE A 25 1.65 -2.66 -7.30
C ILE A 25 1.84 -2.70 -5.78
N PHE A 26 1.46 -1.65 -5.06
CA PHE A 26 1.77 -1.52 -3.63
C PHE A 26 0.72 -2.15 -2.70
N ASN A 27 -0.44 -2.56 -3.22
CA ASN A 27 -1.53 -3.10 -2.42
C ASN A 27 -1.91 -4.51 -2.90
N ALA A 28 -2.04 -5.44 -1.97
CA ALA A 28 -2.56 -6.78 -2.27
C ALA A 28 -4.09 -6.74 -2.43
N ASN A 29 -4.64 -7.71 -3.15
CA ASN A 29 -6.10 -7.90 -3.32
C ASN A 29 -6.84 -6.66 -3.84
N VAL A 30 -6.28 -5.99 -4.85
CA VAL A 30 -6.91 -4.88 -5.57
C VAL A 30 -7.78 -5.45 -6.69
N PHE A 31 -9.08 -5.17 -6.63
CA PHE A 31 -10.06 -5.52 -7.65
C PHE A 31 -10.52 -4.27 -8.38
N GLU A 32 -10.51 -4.32 -9.71
CA GLU A 32 -11.04 -3.27 -10.56
C GLU A 32 -12.56 -3.45 -10.68
N VAL A 33 -13.31 -2.54 -10.07
CA VAL A 33 -14.78 -2.58 -10.07
C VAL A 33 -15.31 -1.89 -11.33
N LYS A 34 -14.71 -0.75 -11.68
CA LYS A 34 -15.00 -0.01 -12.90
C LYS A 34 -13.70 0.53 -13.48
N ASP A 35 -13.51 0.23 -14.75
CA ASP A 35 -12.31 0.62 -15.49
C ASP A 35 -12.01 2.11 -15.32
N ASP A 36 -10.75 2.38 -15.03
CA ASP A 36 -10.17 3.71 -14.87
C ASP A 36 -10.90 4.63 -13.86
N SER A 37 -11.75 4.10 -12.96
CA SER A 37 -12.57 4.96 -12.08
C SER A 37 -12.90 4.40 -10.71
N GLU A 38 -13.06 3.10 -10.54
CA GLU A 38 -13.41 2.52 -9.23
C GLU A 38 -12.64 1.23 -8.96
N TYR A 39 -11.97 1.21 -7.81
CA TYR A 39 -11.15 0.10 -7.35
C TYR A 39 -11.55 -0.29 -5.93
N ARG A 40 -11.41 -1.58 -5.59
CA ARG A 40 -11.69 -2.12 -4.27
C ARG A 40 -10.47 -2.86 -3.76
N VAL A 41 -10.02 -2.55 -2.55
CA VAL A 41 -8.89 -3.20 -1.88
C VAL A 41 -9.42 -3.98 -0.68
N GLU A 42 -9.25 -5.29 -0.66
CA GLU A 42 -9.70 -6.15 0.46
C GLU A 42 -8.55 -6.49 1.40
N PHE A 43 -8.78 -6.33 2.71
CA PHE A 43 -7.78 -6.61 3.74
C PHE A 43 -8.43 -7.03 5.07
N ASN A 44 -7.59 -7.51 5.99
CA ASN A 44 -8.03 -8.03 7.28
C ASN A 44 -7.58 -7.09 8.40
N SER A 45 -8.54 -6.58 9.17
CA SER A 45 -8.28 -5.75 10.35
C SER A 45 -8.67 -6.54 11.60
N GLY A 46 -7.68 -7.14 12.25
CA GLY A 46 -7.91 -8.10 13.35
C GLY A 46 -8.73 -9.30 12.86
N SER A 47 -9.91 -9.51 13.46
CA SER A 47 -10.85 -10.58 13.08
C SER A 47 -11.80 -10.19 11.93
N ASN A 48 -11.81 -8.92 11.52
CA ASN A 48 -12.80 -8.40 10.57
C ASN A 48 -12.21 -8.30 9.17
N LYS A 49 -12.99 -8.67 8.15
CA LYS A 49 -12.67 -8.40 6.74
C LYS A 49 -13.20 -7.03 6.38
N LEU A 50 -12.32 -6.14 5.94
CA LEU A 50 -12.67 -4.79 5.49
C LEU A 50 -12.36 -4.63 4.00
N SER A 51 -13.03 -3.69 3.37
CA SER A 51 -12.86 -3.31 1.97
C SER A 51 -12.74 -1.81 1.86
N LEU A 52 -11.65 -1.34 1.27
CA LEU A 52 -11.45 0.06 0.93
C LEU A 52 -11.82 0.29 -0.54
N LEU A 53 -12.85 1.08 -0.77
CA LEU A 53 -13.28 1.54 -2.08
C LEU A 53 -12.52 2.83 -2.43
N VAL A 54 -11.88 2.84 -3.60
CA VAL A 54 -11.14 3.97 -4.15
C VAL A 54 -11.89 4.44 -5.39
N VAL A 55 -12.42 5.66 -5.35
CA VAL A 55 -13.15 6.28 -6.45
C VAL A 55 -12.33 7.44 -7.01
N LEU A 56 -12.00 7.34 -8.29
CA LEU A 56 -11.21 8.33 -9.03
C LEU A 56 -12.15 9.13 -9.94
N GLY A 57 -12.30 10.42 -9.68
CA GLY A 57 -13.12 11.28 -10.52
C GLY A 57 -12.53 11.51 -11.92
N PRO A 58 -13.23 12.23 -12.81
CA PRO A 58 -12.84 12.44 -14.20
C PRO A 58 -11.60 13.34 -14.40
N LYS A 59 -11.24 14.17 -13.43
CA LYS A 59 -10.08 15.09 -13.46
C LYS A 59 -8.89 14.57 -12.65
N PHE A 60 -9.01 13.44 -11.97
CA PHE A 60 -7.89 12.84 -11.23
C PHE A 60 -6.67 12.62 -12.16
N PRO A 61 -5.44 12.98 -11.73
CA PRO A 61 -5.05 13.33 -10.36
C PRO A 61 -5.11 14.82 -9.97
N LEU A 62 -5.70 15.70 -10.78
CA LEU A 62 -5.88 17.11 -10.42
C LEU A 62 -6.92 17.31 -9.32
N GLU A 63 -7.85 16.37 -9.19
CA GLU A 63 -8.76 16.29 -8.06
C GLU A 63 -8.36 15.12 -7.15
N ASN A 64 -8.70 15.25 -5.87
CA ASN A 64 -8.38 14.21 -4.89
C ASN A 64 -9.27 12.98 -5.11
N PRO A 65 -8.70 11.77 -4.92
CA PRO A 65 -9.50 10.55 -4.92
C PRO A 65 -10.40 10.51 -3.69
N ILE A 66 -11.55 9.84 -3.81
CA ILE A 66 -12.46 9.59 -2.69
C ILE A 66 -12.23 8.17 -2.20
N LEU A 67 -12.04 7.99 -0.89
CA LEU A 67 -11.83 6.67 -0.29
C LEU A 67 -12.90 6.36 0.74
N LYS A 68 -13.47 5.17 0.69
CA LYS A 68 -14.54 4.72 1.59
C LYS A 68 -14.27 3.32 2.13
N ILE A 69 -14.49 3.10 3.41
CA ILE A 69 -14.35 1.80 4.05
C ILE A 69 -15.71 1.11 4.19
N VAL A 70 -15.73 -0.19 3.92
CA VAL A 70 -16.92 -1.05 4.05
C VAL A 70 -16.50 -2.36 4.72
N PRO A 71 -17.18 -2.82 5.78
CA PRO A 71 -18.25 -2.16 6.53
C PRO A 71 -17.78 -0.91 7.29
N ASN A 72 -18.71 -0.06 7.75
CA ASN A 72 -18.38 1.17 8.50
C ASN A 72 -17.72 0.84 9.85
N VAL A 73 -16.69 1.61 10.18
CA VAL A 73 -15.88 1.42 11.40
C VAL A 73 -15.68 2.74 12.12
N GLN A 74 -15.48 2.70 13.44
CA GLN A 74 -15.09 3.90 14.21
C GLN A 74 -13.58 4.06 14.25
N HIS A 75 -13.05 5.07 13.56
CA HIS A 75 -11.61 5.35 13.55
C HIS A 75 -11.35 6.84 13.33
N PRO A 76 -10.29 7.46 13.91
CA PRO A 76 -10.02 8.89 13.73
C PRO A 76 -9.83 9.35 12.28
N TRP A 77 -9.46 8.43 11.38
CA TRP A 77 -9.32 8.73 9.95
C TRP A 77 -10.60 8.51 9.13
N VAL A 78 -11.63 7.91 9.73
CA VAL A 78 -12.86 7.50 9.06
C VAL A 78 -14.03 8.29 9.63
N SER A 79 -14.78 8.94 8.75
CA SER A 79 -16.02 9.63 9.09
C SER A 79 -17.17 8.65 9.38
N GLU A 80 -18.26 9.15 9.98
CA GLU A 80 -19.45 8.35 10.29
C GLU A 80 -20.07 7.67 9.05
N SER A 81 -19.95 8.31 7.88
CA SER A 81 -20.40 7.77 6.59
C SER A 81 -19.46 6.71 5.99
N GLY A 82 -18.31 6.44 6.62
CA GLY A 82 -17.30 5.50 6.15
C GLY A 82 -16.27 6.11 5.20
N GLU A 83 -16.31 7.41 4.93
CA GLU A 83 -15.32 8.09 4.08
C GLU A 83 -14.04 8.40 4.86
N ILE A 84 -12.88 8.23 4.21
CA ILE A 84 -11.58 8.54 4.81
C ILE A 84 -11.34 10.04 4.72
N THR A 85 -11.39 10.74 5.85
CA THR A 85 -11.22 12.20 5.92
C THR A 85 -10.03 12.64 6.78
N GLY A 86 -9.51 11.77 7.65
CA GLY A 86 -8.43 12.13 8.57
C GLY A 86 -7.04 11.61 8.21
N ALA A 87 -6.90 10.89 7.08
CA ALA A 87 -5.61 10.32 6.67
C ALA A 87 -4.64 11.42 6.15
N PRO A 88 -3.46 11.62 6.76
CA PRO A 88 -2.57 12.73 6.40
C PRO A 88 -2.09 12.73 4.94
N GLY A 89 -1.85 11.54 4.36
CA GLY A 89 -1.41 11.39 2.97
C GLY A 89 -2.51 11.70 1.95
N LEU A 90 -3.77 11.54 2.35
CA LEU A 90 -4.94 11.87 1.52
C LEU A 90 -5.28 13.37 1.61
N LEU A 91 -5.20 13.94 2.83
CA LEU A 91 -5.43 15.37 3.06
C LEU A 91 -4.45 16.25 2.27
N ASN A 92 -3.18 15.81 2.19
CA ASN A 92 -2.13 16.52 1.47
C ASN A 92 -1.85 15.88 0.10
N PHE A 93 -2.86 15.26 -0.51
CA PHE A 93 -2.69 14.65 -1.83
C PHE A 93 -2.40 15.74 -2.88
N THR A 94 -1.45 15.43 -3.76
CA THR A 94 -1.06 16.27 -4.89
C THR A 94 -0.93 15.40 -6.13
N VAL A 95 -0.85 16.02 -7.32
CA VAL A 95 -0.59 15.31 -8.58
C VAL A 95 0.72 14.51 -8.59
N HIS A 96 1.63 14.79 -7.66
CA HIS A 96 2.93 14.13 -7.51
C HIS A 96 2.95 13.11 -6.36
N SER A 97 1.90 13.05 -5.55
CA SER A 97 1.74 12.03 -4.52
C SER A 97 1.62 10.64 -5.16
N ASP A 98 1.89 9.59 -4.40
CA ASP A 98 1.73 8.21 -4.86
C ASP A 98 0.46 7.61 -4.25
N LEU A 99 -0.56 7.37 -5.08
CA LEU A 99 -1.84 6.83 -4.65
C LEU A 99 -1.68 5.48 -3.95
N GLY A 100 -0.83 4.60 -4.49
CA GLY A 100 -0.56 3.29 -3.90
C GLY A 100 0.00 3.37 -2.50
N ARG A 101 0.96 4.27 -2.25
CA ARG A 101 1.54 4.50 -0.91
C ARG A 101 0.54 5.11 0.06
N VAL A 102 -0.29 6.05 -0.40
CA VAL A 102 -1.34 6.65 0.44
C VAL A 102 -2.34 5.58 0.88
N VAL A 103 -2.81 4.75 -0.05
CA VAL A 103 -3.72 3.63 0.25
C VAL A 103 -3.07 2.62 1.17
N GLN A 104 -1.82 2.23 0.91
CA GLN A 104 -1.09 1.28 1.74
C GLN A 104 -0.94 1.78 3.19
N ALA A 105 -0.66 3.08 3.38
CA ALA A 105 -0.57 3.68 4.71
C ALA A 105 -1.92 3.64 5.44
N ILE A 106 -3.03 3.90 4.75
CA ILE A 106 -4.38 3.81 5.32
C ILE A 106 -4.72 2.37 5.70
N VAL A 107 -4.47 1.40 4.81
CA VAL A 107 -4.70 -0.03 5.08
C VAL A 107 -3.89 -0.46 6.30
N ARG A 108 -2.59 -0.16 6.32
CA ARG A 108 -1.71 -0.51 7.44
C ARG A 108 -2.16 0.08 8.78
N GLU A 109 -2.64 1.32 8.77
CA GLU A 109 -3.16 1.96 9.97
C GLU A 109 -4.37 1.19 10.53
N LEU A 110 -5.31 0.83 9.66
CA LEU A 110 -6.51 0.07 10.04
C LEU A 110 -6.18 -1.36 10.44
N GLU A 111 -5.09 -1.96 9.95
CA GLU A 111 -4.60 -3.27 10.38
C GLU A 111 -3.93 -3.20 11.77
N LEU A 112 -3.10 -2.17 12.00
CA LEU A 112 -2.38 -1.98 13.27
C LEU A 112 -3.30 -1.55 14.42
N ARG A 113 -4.32 -0.74 14.13
CA ARG A 113 -5.32 -0.28 15.10
C ARG A 113 -6.72 -0.70 14.64
N PRO A 114 -7.09 -1.99 14.83
CA PRO A 114 -8.33 -2.52 14.32
C PRO A 114 -9.54 -1.81 14.95
N PRO A 115 -10.36 -1.10 14.15
CA PRO A 115 -11.49 -0.35 14.68
C PRO A 115 -12.70 -1.26 14.92
N PRO A 116 -13.55 -0.96 15.93
CA PRO A 116 -14.79 -1.69 16.15
C PRO A 116 -15.75 -1.44 14.97
N VAL A 117 -16.28 -2.53 14.41
CA VAL A 117 -17.25 -2.50 13.31
C VAL A 117 -18.62 -2.15 13.89
N LEU A 118 -19.27 -1.12 13.33
CA LEU A 118 -20.62 -0.74 13.74
C LEU A 118 -21.63 -1.69 13.09
N GLY A 119 -22.06 -2.72 13.82
CA GLY A 119 -23.15 -3.61 13.39
C GLY A 119 -22.90 -5.12 13.49
N GLY A 120 -21.77 -5.58 14.05
CA GLY A 120 -21.50 -7.01 14.25
C GLY A 120 -21.89 -7.50 15.65
N THR A 121 -22.90 -8.37 15.73
CA THR A 121 -23.27 -9.13 16.93
C THR A 121 -22.09 -9.99 17.43
N GLY A 122 -21.57 -9.70 18.63
CA GLY A 122 -20.57 -10.51 19.31
C GLY A 122 -20.16 -9.89 20.65
N SER A 123 -20.53 -10.55 21.75
CA SER A 123 -20.46 -10.14 23.15
C SER A 123 -19.08 -9.67 23.67
N PRO A 124 -19.05 -8.84 24.74
CA PRO A 124 -17.81 -8.37 25.38
C PRO A 124 -17.32 -9.35 26.47
N PRO A 125 -16.02 -9.34 26.81
CA PRO A 125 -15.58 -9.57 28.18
C PRO A 125 -15.17 -8.24 28.81
N CYS A 126 -16.05 -7.81 29.72
CA CYS A 126 -15.79 -7.21 31.03
C CYS A 126 -14.44 -6.49 31.30
N SER A 127 -14.58 -5.19 31.61
CA SER A 127 -13.97 -4.40 32.70
C SER A 127 -12.60 -4.79 33.26
N GLN A 128 -11.68 -3.83 33.23
CA GLN A 128 -11.19 -3.21 34.48
C GLN A 128 -11.06 -1.68 34.30
N ARG A 129 -12.09 -0.96 34.78
CA ARG A 129 -12.06 0.48 35.03
C ARG A 129 -11.82 0.64 36.53
N VAL A 130 -10.70 1.23 36.90
CA VAL A 130 -10.49 1.76 38.26
C VAL A 130 -10.59 3.28 38.16
N GLU A 131 -11.72 3.83 38.63
CA GLU A 131 -11.87 5.24 38.96
C GLU A 131 -11.51 5.43 40.43
N ILE A 132 -10.59 6.34 40.74
CA ILE A 132 -10.63 7.13 41.98
C ILE A 132 -10.20 8.56 41.61
N GLY A 133 -11.03 9.53 42.01
CA GLY A 133 -11.09 10.90 41.50
C GLY A 133 -10.12 11.90 42.12
N GLY A 134 -10.10 13.09 41.53
CA GLY A 134 -9.39 14.27 42.04
C GLY A 134 -9.22 15.39 41.00
N PRO A 135 -9.82 16.59 41.18
CA PRO A 135 -9.99 17.59 40.12
C PRO A 135 -9.01 18.77 40.20
N MET A 136 -8.73 19.45 39.08
CA MET A 136 -8.64 20.91 38.98
C MET A 136 -8.48 21.39 37.52
N SER A 137 -9.33 22.35 37.14
CA SER A 137 -9.36 23.16 35.91
C SER A 137 -8.31 24.30 35.93
N PRO A 138 -8.34 25.30 35.02
CA PRO A 138 -8.38 25.34 33.54
C PRO A 138 -7.25 26.26 32.97
N ASN A 139 -7.37 26.68 31.70
CA ASN A 139 -6.64 27.73 30.97
C ASN A 139 -5.29 27.33 30.32
N ASN A 140 -4.84 27.85 29.18
CA ASN A 140 -5.39 28.71 28.12
C ASN A 140 -4.32 28.88 27.02
N TYR A 141 -4.75 29.12 25.77
CA TYR A 141 -4.05 29.64 24.57
C TYR A 141 -2.53 29.50 24.35
N GLY A 142 -2.16 29.08 23.13
CA GLY A 142 -0.83 29.31 22.55
C GLY A 142 -0.69 28.84 21.10
N TYR A 143 -1.00 29.72 20.15
CA TYR A 143 -0.71 29.59 18.71
C TYR A 143 0.80 29.75 18.45
N SER A 144 1.43 28.77 17.80
CA SER A 144 2.56 28.88 16.84
C SER A 144 2.91 27.46 16.43
N GLY A 145 2.76 27.05 15.18
CA GLY A 145 3.72 27.39 14.14
C GLY A 145 4.62 26.17 13.90
N THR A 146 4.67 25.73 12.64
CA THR A 146 5.51 24.66 12.04
C THR A 146 4.98 23.21 12.07
N PRO A 147 5.06 22.48 10.93
CA PRO A 147 4.43 21.17 10.75
C PRO A 147 5.38 20.02 11.14
N PRO A 148 4.87 18.93 11.73
CA PRO A 148 5.67 17.74 12.01
C PRO A 148 5.64 16.79 10.81
N GLY A 149 6.80 16.38 10.31
CA GLY A 149 6.83 15.26 9.38
C GLY A 149 8.11 15.03 8.60
N VAL A 150 9.24 14.82 9.28
CA VAL A 150 10.26 13.92 8.74
C VAL A 150 10.71 12.98 9.85
N ALA A 151 9.95 11.90 10.00
CA ALA A 151 10.42 10.67 10.62
C ALA A 151 10.65 9.68 9.48
N GLY A 152 11.91 9.49 9.11
CA GLY A 152 12.36 8.56 8.09
C GLY A 152 13.87 8.42 8.20
N PHE A 153 14.28 7.33 8.84
CA PHE A 153 15.63 6.99 9.34
C PHE A 153 16.03 7.76 10.60
N PRO A 154 16.48 7.10 11.69
CA PRO A 154 17.30 7.82 12.65
C PRO A 154 18.58 8.20 11.88
N PRO A 155 18.92 9.48 11.70
CA PRO A 155 20.32 9.77 11.45
C PRO A 155 21.05 9.18 12.66
N TYR A 156 22.09 8.38 12.45
CA TYR A 156 23.12 8.20 13.47
C TYR A 156 23.67 9.60 13.76
N ARG A 157 23.01 10.31 14.67
CA ARG A 157 23.47 11.55 15.22
C ARG A 157 24.38 11.11 16.36
N PRO A 158 25.72 11.22 16.21
CA PRO A 158 26.58 11.00 17.36
C PRO A 158 26.11 11.95 18.47
N PRO A 159 26.03 11.50 19.73
CA PRO A 159 25.70 12.39 20.82
C PRO A 159 26.66 13.59 20.75
N PRO A 160 26.20 14.83 20.98
CA PRO A 160 27.11 15.95 21.04
C PRO A 160 28.11 15.64 22.14
N LEU A 161 29.39 15.56 21.77
CA LEU A 161 30.48 15.63 22.72
C LEU A 161 30.26 16.95 23.48
N THR A 162 29.68 16.85 24.66
CA THR A 162 29.70 17.93 25.63
C THR A 162 31.16 18.09 26.03
N LEU A 163 31.88 18.92 25.28
CA LEU A 163 33.10 19.53 25.74
C LEU A 163 32.67 20.43 26.92
N GLY A 164 32.61 19.82 28.10
CA GLY A 164 32.30 20.48 29.35
C GLY A 164 33.32 21.59 29.54
N GLN A 165 32.85 22.82 29.47
CA GLN A 165 33.56 23.96 30.03
C GLN A 165 33.94 23.61 31.47
N SER A 166 35.24 23.65 31.71
CA SER A 166 35.85 23.63 33.02
C SER A 166 35.30 24.77 33.87
N GLN A 167 34.47 24.45 34.87
CA GLN A 167 34.39 25.25 36.08
C GLN A 167 35.35 24.67 37.14
N PRO A 168 36.19 25.50 37.78
CA PRO A 168 37.17 25.02 38.74
C PRO A 168 36.53 24.93 40.13
N SER A 169 36.24 23.72 40.61
CA SER A 169 36.17 23.47 42.05
C SER A 169 36.27 21.98 42.39
N GLY A 170 37.42 21.60 42.97
CA GLY A 170 37.52 20.54 43.99
C GLY A 170 37.57 19.06 43.58
N ASN A 171 38.72 18.59 43.08
CA ASN A 171 39.44 17.34 43.43
C ASN A 171 40.24 16.78 42.21
N PRO A 172 41.55 16.54 42.32
CA PRO A 172 42.40 16.36 41.15
C PRO A 172 42.67 14.89 40.80
N ASN A 173 41.69 13.98 40.78
CA ASN A 173 41.93 12.62 40.26
C ASN A 173 40.64 11.83 40.03
N LYS A 174 40.27 11.67 38.75
CA LYS A 174 39.44 10.62 38.09
C LYS A 174 38.53 11.27 37.03
N HIS A 175 39.06 11.47 35.82
CA HIS A 175 38.23 11.73 34.65
C HIS A 175 37.48 10.44 34.29
N VAL A 176 36.18 10.40 34.57
CA VAL A 176 35.30 9.28 34.21
C VAL A 176 34.77 9.53 32.80
N SER A 177 35.13 8.69 31.84
CA SER A 177 34.59 8.69 30.49
C SER A 177 33.11 8.31 30.52
N LEU A 178 32.23 9.22 30.12
CA LEU A 178 30.77 9.03 30.11
C LEU A 178 30.26 8.41 28.79
N ALA A 179 31.02 8.55 27.70
CA ALA A 179 30.64 8.04 26.38
C ALA A 179 31.04 6.55 26.19
N PHE A 180 32.12 6.14 26.85
CA PHE A 180 32.62 4.77 26.85
C PHE A 180 32.94 4.38 28.30
N PRO A 181 31.91 4.07 29.10
CA PRO A 181 32.08 3.72 30.51
C PRO A 181 33.02 2.53 30.72
N GLU A 182 33.17 1.67 29.70
CA GLU A 182 34.07 0.53 29.66
C GLU A 182 35.55 0.92 29.77
N LEU A 183 35.92 2.14 29.33
CA LEU A 183 37.29 2.66 29.45
C LEU A 183 37.67 3.00 30.91
N ASN A 184 36.69 3.22 31.79
CA ASN A 184 36.95 3.55 33.20
C ASN A 184 37.40 2.35 34.04
N ASN A 185 37.20 1.14 33.51
CA ASN A 185 37.54 -0.11 34.19
C ASN A 185 38.95 -0.60 33.83
N LEU A 186 39.63 0.07 32.91
CA LEU A 186 40.97 -0.27 32.44
C LEU A 186 42.03 0.52 33.21
N THR A 187 43.17 -0.11 33.47
CA THR A 187 44.32 0.52 34.11
C THR A 187 45.03 1.49 33.14
N VAL A 188 45.84 2.41 33.68
CA VAL A 188 46.57 3.40 32.87
C VAL A 188 47.51 2.72 31.85
N SER A 189 48.15 1.62 32.24
CA SER A 189 49.02 0.85 31.35
C SER A 189 48.25 0.14 30.24
N GLU A 190 47.04 -0.35 30.51
CA GLU A 190 46.15 -0.94 29.49
C GLU A 190 45.60 0.15 28.55
N LEU A 191 45.28 1.34 29.06
CA LEU A 191 44.88 2.49 28.25
C LEU A 191 46.02 2.94 27.31
N GLU A 192 47.25 2.96 27.81
CA GLU A 192 48.42 3.34 27.02
C GLU A 192 48.71 2.29 25.94
N LEU A 193 48.49 1.01 26.24
CA LEU A 193 48.57 -0.08 25.27
C LEU A 193 47.47 0.01 24.20
N LEU A 194 46.23 0.30 24.60
CA LEU A 194 45.09 0.54 23.70
C LEU A 194 45.31 1.76 22.79
N ASN A 195 45.93 2.82 23.30
CA ASN A 195 46.24 4.02 22.51
C ASN A 195 47.43 3.81 21.56
N SER A 196 48.33 2.88 21.87
CA SER A 196 49.55 2.63 21.10
C SER A 196 49.40 1.50 20.08
N ASN A 197 48.47 0.57 20.29
CA ASN A 197 48.26 -0.60 19.44
C ASN A 197 46.83 -0.64 18.86
N ASN A 198 46.72 -0.49 17.54
CA ASN A 198 45.43 -0.54 16.83
C ASN A 198 44.77 -1.93 16.91
N ASP A 199 45.53 -3.02 16.87
CA ASP A 199 44.97 -4.38 16.91
C ASP A 199 44.25 -4.65 18.25
N CYS A 200 44.84 -4.18 19.36
CA CYS A 200 44.22 -4.26 20.67
C CYS A 200 42.98 -3.35 20.80
N LEU A 201 42.94 -2.25 20.03
CA LEU A 201 41.81 -1.34 19.99
C LEU A 201 40.65 -1.92 19.20
N ASP A 202 40.92 -2.56 18.06
CA ASP A 202 39.91 -3.27 17.27
C ASP A 202 39.31 -4.44 18.08
N GLU A 203 40.15 -5.25 18.74
CA GLU A 203 39.68 -6.34 19.61
C GLU A 203 38.82 -5.81 20.78
N PHE A 204 39.18 -4.66 21.36
CA PHE A 204 38.38 -4.02 22.40
C PHE A 204 37.04 -3.51 21.85
N VAL A 205 37.03 -2.87 20.68
CA VAL A 205 35.81 -2.37 20.02
C VAL A 205 34.88 -3.53 19.67
N ASP A 206 35.41 -4.65 19.15
CA ASP A 206 34.66 -5.87 18.87
C ASP A 206 34.11 -6.53 20.14
N SER A 207 34.81 -6.34 21.27
CA SER A 207 34.34 -6.84 22.56
C SER A 207 33.13 -6.07 23.10
N LEU A 208 32.90 -4.82 22.64
CA LEU A 208 31.86 -3.94 23.15
C LEU A 208 30.46 -4.51 22.93
N PRO A 209 29.55 -4.35 23.90
CA PRO A 209 28.18 -4.88 23.80
C PRO A 209 27.40 -4.27 22.63
N VAL A 210 27.71 -3.02 22.27
CA VAL A 210 27.09 -2.35 21.12
C VAL A 210 27.49 -3.02 19.80
N MET A 211 28.78 -3.33 19.62
CA MET A 211 29.29 -3.96 18.40
C MET A 211 28.71 -5.37 18.23
N LYS A 212 28.75 -6.19 19.29
CA LYS A 212 28.11 -7.51 19.32
C LYS A 212 26.61 -7.46 19.05
N GLY A 213 25.94 -6.40 19.50
CA GLY A 213 24.53 -6.17 19.21
C GLY A 213 24.27 -5.91 17.73
N ILE A 214 25.13 -5.13 17.08
CA ILE A 214 25.08 -4.85 15.64
C ILE A 214 25.34 -6.13 14.84
N ASP A 215 26.37 -6.90 15.18
CA ASP A 215 26.70 -8.17 14.51
C ASP A 215 25.55 -9.17 14.58
N ARG A 216 24.93 -9.31 15.76
CA ARG A 216 23.76 -10.18 15.93
C ARG A 216 22.59 -9.76 15.04
N VAL A 217 22.34 -8.46 14.93
CA VAL A 217 21.28 -7.93 14.05
C VAL A 217 21.64 -8.20 12.59
N MET A 218 22.89 -8.00 12.18
CA MET A 218 23.34 -8.30 10.81
C MET A 218 23.12 -9.77 10.44
N GLU A 219 23.51 -10.71 11.29
CA GLU A 219 23.29 -12.14 11.08
C GLU A 219 21.80 -12.50 10.96
N GLU A 220 20.96 -11.84 11.77
CA GLU A 220 19.50 -12.00 11.72
C GLU A 220 18.91 -11.50 10.39
N TRP A 221 19.40 -10.36 9.88
CA TRP A 221 19.01 -9.83 8.56
C TRP A 221 19.47 -10.74 7.42
N ILE A 222 20.69 -11.26 7.48
CA ILE A 222 21.23 -12.21 6.49
C ILE A 222 20.34 -13.45 6.43
N THR A 223 20.05 -14.04 7.60
CA THR A 223 19.21 -15.24 7.71
C THR A 223 17.80 -14.99 7.16
N ARG A 224 17.17 -13.87 7.54
CA ARG A 224 15.84 -13.52 7.02
C ARG A 224 15.82 -13.31 5.52
N ASN A 225 16.84 -12.65 4.98
CA ASN A 225 16.92 -12.41 3.54
C ASN A 225 17.04 -13.74 2.78
N GLU A 226 17.87 -14.66 3.29
CA GLU A 226 18.01 -15.99 2.72
C GLU A 226 16.69 -16.78 2.77
N GLU A 227 15.97 -16.73 3.89
CA GLU A 227 14.67 -17.39 4.05
C GLU A 227 13.63 -16.85 3.05
N VAL A 228 13.54 -15.52 2.93
CA VAL A 228 12.65 -14.86 1.95
C VAL A 228 13.02 -15.22 0.52
N ALA A 229 14.31 -15.29 0.20
CA ALA A 229 14.78 -15.70 -1.12
C ALA A 229 14.39 -17.16 -1.43
N LYS A 230 14.56 -18.08 -0.46
CA LYS A 230 14.14 -19.48 -0.60
C LYS A 230 12.63 -19.62 -0.76
N GLU A 231 11.85 -18.87 0.01
CA GLU A 231 10.39 -18.87 -0.11
C GLU A 231 9.92 -18.29 -1.45
N THR A 232 10.60 -17.27 -1.97
CA THR A 232 10.30 -16.69 -3.28
C THR A 232 10.55 -17.70 -4.39
N LEU A 233 11.70 -18.37 -4.36
CA LEU A 233 12.06 -19.41 -5.33
C LEU A 233 11.10 -20.62 -5.27
N SER A 234 10.65 -21.01 -4.07
CA SER A 234 9.72 -22.14 -3.94
C SER A 234 8.33 -21.86 -4.53
N LYS A 235 7.89 -20.61 -4.49
CA LYS A 235 6.59 -20.18 -5.05
C LYS A 235 6.61 -19.97 -6.56
N GLU A 236 7.78 -19.73 -7.15
CA GLU A 236 7.93 -19.44 -8.59
C GLU A 236 7.35 -20.56 -9.47
N GLY A 237 7.63 -21.83 -9.13
CA GLY A 237 7.12 -22.98 -9.89
C GLY A 237 5.59 -23.09 -9.87
N HIS A 238 4.97 -22.87 -8.71
CA HIS A 238 3.51 -22.91 -8.57
C HIS A 238 2.84 -21.74 -9.31
N LEU A 239 3.47 -20.55 -9.31
CA LEU A 239 2.97 -19.42 -10.09
C LEU A 239 3.04 -19.67 -11.59
N GLU A 240 4.11 -20.30 -12.08
CA GLU A 240 4.24 -20.63 -13.51
C GLU A 240 3.24 -21.73 -13.92
N GLU A 241 3.00 -22.73 -13.08
CA GLU A 241 1.96 -23.74 -13.31
C GLU A 241 0.56 -23.11 -13.39
N LEU A 242 0.23 -22.23 -12.44
CA LEU A 242 -1.06 -21.55 -12.41
C LEU A 242 -1.22 -20.64 -13.63
N ARG A 243 -0.16 -19.94 -14.03
CA ARG A 243 -0.12 -19.11 -15.24
C ARG A 243 -0.36 -19.93 -16.49
N ALA A 244 0.28 -21.10 -16.61
CA ALA A 244 0.09 -22.02 -17.73
C ALA A 244 -1.37 -22.53 -17.78
N ALA A 245 -1.93 -22.93 -16.63
CA ALA A 245 -3.32 -23.38 -16.54
C ALA A 245 -4.33 -22.29 -16.95
N VAL A 246 -4.13 -21.04 -16.49
CA VAL A 246 -4.95 -19.90 -16.90
C VAL A 246 -4.81 -19.65 -18.41
N GLY A 247 -3.60 -19.76 -18.95
CA GLY A 247 -3.34 -19.65 -20.40
C GLY A 247 -4.13 -20.68 -21.22
N GLU A 248 -4.15 -21.93 -20.78
CA GLU A 248 -4.93 -23.00 -21.42
C GLU A 248 -6.45 -22.74 -21.34
N LYS A 249 -6.94 -22.31 -20.18
CA LYS A 249 -8.36 -21.92 -20.02
C LYS A 249 -8.73 -20.74 -20.89
N LEU A 250 -7.84 -19.76 -21.06
CA LEU A 250 -8.06 -18.64 -21.96
C LEU A 250 -8.09 -19.09 -23.43
N GLN A 251 -7.19 -19.98 -23.83
CA GLN A 251 -7.17 -20.53 -25.19
C GLN A 251 -8.46 -21.29 -25.52
N THR A 252 -8.91 -22.16 -24.62
CA THR A 252 -10.17 -22.90 -24.79
C THR A 252 -11.38 -21.97 -24.84
N ALA A 253 -11.44 -20.95 -23.98
CA ALA A 253 -12.48 -19.93 -24.01
C ALA A 253 -12.51 -19.15 -25.34
N CYS A 254 -11.35 -18.75 -25.86
CA CYS A 254 -11.21 -18.10 -27.17
C CYS A 254 -11.70 -19.00 -28.31
N GLN A 255 -11.35 -20.30 -28.28
CA GLN A 255 -11.82 -21.26 -29.28
C GLN A 255 -13.34 -21.45 -29.22
N LEU A 256 -13.90 -21.55 -28.02
CA LEU A 256 -15.33 -21.69 -27.82
C LEU A 256 -16.09 -20.44 -28.28
N LYS A 257 -15.56 -19.24 -27.98
CA LYS A 257 -16.10 -17.97 -28.45
C LYS A 257 -16.09 -17.88 -29.98
N ALA A 258 -14.96 -18.18 -30.63
CA ALA A 258 -14.87 -18.16 -32.09
C ALA A 258 -15.89 -19.13 -32.74
N ARG A 259 -16.05 -20.33 -32.17
CA ARG A 259 -17.07 -21.28 -32.63
C ARG A 259 -18.49 -20.75 -32.41
N HIS A 260 -18.75 -20.12 -31.27
CA HIS A 260 -20.03 -19.50 -30.98
C HIS A 260 -20.36 -18.39 -31.97
N ASP A 261 -19.41 -17.51 -32.27
CA ASP A 261 -19.59 -16.39 -33.20
C ASP A 261 -19.92 -16.90 -34.62
N ILE A 262 -19.22 -17.95 -35.09
CA ILE A 262 -19.51 -18.60 -36.38
C ILE A 262 -20.92 -19.19 -36.39
N LEU A 263 -21.27 -19.96 -35.35
CA LEU A 263 -22.57 -20.64 -35.30
C LEU A 263 -23.73 -19.64 -35.17
N SER A 264 -23.51 -18.58 -34.40
CA SER A 264 -24.45 -17.47 -34.22
C SER A 264 -24.70 -16.74 -35.54
N LEU A 265 -23.64 -16.47 -36.31
CA LEU A 265 -23.76 -15.84 -37.63
C LEU A 265 -24.55 -16.71 -38.60
N GLU A 266 -24.29 -18.01 -38.64
CA GLU A 266 -25.07 -18.95 -39.46
C GLU A 266 -26.53 -18.99 -39.01
N TYR A 267 -26.79 -19.05 -37.70
CA TYR A 267 -28.15 -19.00 -37.17
C TYR A 267 -28.89 -17.73 -37.61
N GLN A 268 -28.25 -16.56 -37.50
CA GLN A 268 -28.82 -15.29 -37.95
C GLN A 268 -29.13 -15.31 -39.45
N ARG A 269 -28.19 -15.80 -40.28
CA ARG A 269 -28.37 -15.92 -41.74
C ARG A 269 -29.56 -16.82 -42.09
N LEU A 270 -29.69 -17.95 -41.41
CA LEU A 270 -30.80 -18.88 -41.56
C LEU A 270 -32.12 -18.22 -41.11
N ALA A 271 -32.13 -17.57 -39.94
CA ALA A 271 -33.29 -16.87 -39.42
C ALA A 271 -33.78 -15.78 -40.37
N ASP A 272 -32.88 -14.98 -40.96
CA ASP A 272 -33.22 -13.94 -41.92
C ASP A 272 -33.78 -14.51 -43.22
N ARG A 273 -33.15 -15.57 -43.74
CA ARG A 273 -33.61 -16.25 -44.97
C ARG A 273 -35.01 -16.85 -44.81
N TYR A 274 -35.26 -17.50 -43.67
CA TYR A 274 -36.53 -18.16 -43.38
C TYR A 274 -37.47 -17.28 -42.55
N SER A 275 -37.20 -15.97 -42.48
CA SER A 275 -38.11 -15.05 -41.82
C SER A 275 -39.46 -15.02 -42.55
N PRO A 276 -40.59 -14.83 -41.84
CA PRO A 276 -41.90 -14.73 -42.48
C PRO A 276 -41.96 -13.64 -43.56
N GLN A 277 -41.17 -12.58 -43.42
CA GLN A 277 -41.08 -11.50 -44.39
C GLN A 277 -40.35 -11.92 -45.66
N SER A 278 -39.20 -12.60 -45.55
CA SER A 278 -38.43 -13.11 -46.68
C SER A 278 -39.21 -14.17 -47.47
N ILE A 279 -39.92 -15.06 -46.77
CA ILE A 279 -40.78 -16.08 -47.41
C ILE A 279 -41.94 -15.42 -48.17
N ARG A 280 -42.61 -14.43 -47.55
CA ARG A 280 -43.68 -13.67 -48.21
C ARG A 280 -43.16 -12.93 -49.44
N PHE A 281 -41.98 -12.33 -49.36
CA PHE A 281 -41.36 -11.62 -50.49
C PHE A 281 -41.05 -12.56 -51.66
N CYS A 282 -40.46 -13.73 -51.38
CA CYS A 282 -40.23 -14.76 -52.41
C CYS A 282 -41.52 -15.27 -53.06
N ALA A 283 -42.58 -15.50 -52.28
CA ALA A 283 -43.88 -15.95 -52.82
C ALA A 283 -44.52 -14.89 -53.74
N ILE A 284 -44.46 -13.62 -53.36
CA ILE A 284 -44.94 -12.52 -54.20
C ILE A 284 -44.14 -12.44 -55.50
N LEU A 285 -42.81 -12.57 -55.44
CA LEU A 285 -41.97 -12.57 -56.64
C LEU A 285 -42.26 -13.75 -57.58
N SER A 286 -42.53 -14.95 -57.05
CA SER A 286 -42.90 -16.09 -57.90
C SER A 286 -44.24 -15.89 -58.61
N ASP A 287 -45.22 -15.28 -57.94
CA ASP A 287 -46.52 -14.98 -58.53
C ASP A 287 -46.41 -13.90 -59.62
N TYR A 288 -45.54 -12.90 -59.43
CA TYR A 288 -45.25 -11.90 -60.47
C TYR A 288 -44.54 -12.50 -61.69
N CYS A 289 -43.55 -13.40 -61.49
CA CYS A 289 -42.87 -14.06 -62.60
C CYS A 289 -43.79 -15.01 -63.37
N ASN A 290 -44.65 -15.79 -62.71
CA ASN A 290 -45.58 -16.69 -63.39
C ASN A 290 -46.64 -15.95 -64.21
N ASN A 291 -47.11 -14.80 -63.74
CA ASN A 291 -48.06 -13.97 -64.49
C ASN A 291 -47.43 -13.23 -65.68
N SER A 292 -46.10 -13.05 -65.69
CA SER A 292 -45.41 -12.34 -66.78
C SER A 292 -45.00 -13.23 -67.97
N VAL A 293 -45.14 -14.56 -67.87
CA VAL A 293 -44.83 -15.55 -68.92
C VAL A 293 -46.11 -16.01 -69.67
N SER A 294 -47.28 -15.52 -69.27
CA SER A 294 -48.59 -15.94 -69.80
C SER A 294 -49.19 -15.00 -70.89
N PHE A 295 -48.36 -14.29 -71.65
CA PHE A 295 -48.77 -13.50 -72.82
C PHE A 295 -48.17 -14.02 -74.12
#